data_AF-A0A0Q9L0M1-F1
#
_entry.id   AF-A0A0Q9L0M1-F1
#
_cell.length_a   1.000
_cell.length_b   1.000
_cell.length_c   1.000
_cell.angle_alpha   90.00
_cell.angle_beta   90.00
_cell.angle_gamma   90.00
#
_symmetry.space_group_name_H-M   'P 1'
#
loop_
_entity.id
_entity.type
_entity.pdbx_description
1 polymer ?
#
loop_
_entity_poly.entity_id
_entity_poly.type
_entity_poly.pdbx_seq_one_letter_code
_entity_poly.pdbx_strand_id
1 'polypeptide(L)'
;MVAAPAFAATPNIVTGASNLMKDALTWVLILVPVAAALMIGFHGWMKSMADDPNAISDRNKKMKNVAIGAAIAECTSGLVTVFLGYFA
;
A
#
# COMPACT_ATOMS: atom_id res chain seq x y z
N MET A 1 -39.86 -28.81 1.03
CA MET A 1 -38.57 -28.09 1.02
C MET A 1 -38.85 -26.72 0.42
N VAL A 2 -38.80 -25.65 1.22
CA VAL A 2 -38.98 -24.28 0.71
C VAL A 2 -37.67 -23.89 0.05
N ALA A 3 -37.68 -23.66 -1.26
CA ALA A 3 -36.51 -23.18 -1.99
C ALA A 3 -36.07 -21.83 -1.42
N ALA A 4 -34.81 -21.71 -1.02
CA ALA A 4 -34.25 -20.45 -0.56
C ALA A 4 -34.37 -19.40 -1.69
N PRO A 5 -34.75 -18.15 -1.38
CA PRO A 5 -34.92 -17.11 -2.40
C PRO A 5 -33.60 -16.89 -3.15
N ALA A 6 -33.68 -16.58 -4.45
CA ALA A 6 -32.51 -16.38 -5.34
C ALA A 6 -31.52 -15.29 -4.88
N PHE A 7 -31.93 -14.44 -3.94
CA PHE A 7 -31.09 -13.42 -3.29
C PHE A 7 -30.35 -13.92 -2.03
N ALA A 8 -30.58 -15.16 -1.60
CA ALA A 8 -29.89 -15.75 -0.46
C ALA A 8 -28.46 -16.23 -0.81
N ALA A 9 -28.11 -16.30 -2.08
CA ALA A 9 -26.77 -16.63 -2.55
C ALA A 9 -26.04 -15.37 -2.98
N THR A 10 -24.95 -15.03 -2.29
CA THR A 10 -24.04 -13.94 -2.70
C THR A 10 -23.54 -14.23 -4.12
N PRO A 11 -23.71 -13.32 -5.11
CA PRO A 11 -23.30 -13.58 -6.48
C PRO A 11 -21.78 -13.79 -6.59
N ASN A 12 -21.34 -14.82 -7.34
CA ASN A 12 -19.91 -15.15 -7.51
C ASN A 12 -19.04 -13.97 -8.00
N ILE A 13 -19.59 -13.05 -8.80
CA ILE A 13 -18.91 -11.83 -9.25
C ILE A 13 -18.54 -10.92 -8.06
N VAL A 14 -19.43 -10.81 -7.06
CA VAL A 14 -19.20 -9.99 -5.86
C VAL A 14 -18.10 -10.61 -4.99
N THR A 15 -18.08 -11.94 -4.88
CA THR A 15 -17.04 -12.67 -4.14
C THR A 15 -15.68 -12.58 -4.83
N GLY A 16 -15.62 -12.73 -6.16
CA GLY A 16 -14.37 -12.63 -6.93
C GLY A 16 -13.73 -11.25 -6.84
N ALA A 17 -14.54 -10.18 -6.95
CA ALA A 17 -14.05 -8.81 -6.82
C ALA A 17 -13.55 -8.49 -5.39
N SER A 18 -14.25 -9.00 -4.35
CA SER A 18 -13.82 -8.86 -2.95
C SER A 18 -12.48 -9.53 -2.68
N ASN A 19 -12.26 -10.74 -3.20
CA ASN A 19 -11.00 -11.45 -3.06
C ASN A 19 -9.85 -10.76 -3.80
N LEU A 20 -10.10 -10.31 -5.04
CA LEU A 20 -9.10 -9.55 -5.79
C LEU A 20 -8.66 -8.28 -5.06
N MET A 21 -9.62 -7.54 -4.49
CA MET A 21 -9.33 -6.33 -3.71
C MET A 21 -8.53 -6.65 -2.44
N LYS A 22 -8.87 -7.71 -1.69
CA LYS A 22 -8.13 -8.15 -0.50
C LYS A 22 -6.70 -8.54 -0.83
N ASP A 23 -6.50 -9.30 -1.91
CA ASP A 23 -5.17 -9.71 -2.36
C ASP A 23 -4.36 -8.48 -2.79
N ALA A 24 -4.92 -7.62 -3.63
CA ALA A 24 -4.25 -6.40 -4.09
C ALA A 24 -3.82 -5.50 -2.92
N LEU A 25 -4.70 -5.27 -1.94
CA LEU A 25 -4.39 -4.45 -0.76
C LEU A 25 -3.32 -5.09 0.11
N THR A 26 -3.34 -6.41 0.26
CA THR A 26 -2.29 -7.15 0.98
C THR A 26 -0.93 -6.98 0.30
N TRP A 27 -0.89 -7.09 -1.03
CA TRP A 27 0.33 -6.84 -1.79
C TRP A 27 0.81 -5.40 -1.65
N VAL A 28 -0.08 -4.41 -1.70
CA VAL A 28 0.29 -3.00 -1.52
C VAL A 28 0.89 -2.76 -0.13
N LEU A 29 0.25 -3.29 0.93
CA LEU A 29 0.73 -3.16 2.32
C LEU A 29 2.10 -3.80 2.56
N ILE A 30 2.55 -4.71 1.69
CA ILE A 30 3.88 -5.32 1.76
C ILE A 30 4.86 -4.59 0.86
N LEU A 31 4.47 -4.28 -0.38
CA LEU A 31 5.36 -3.72 -1.39
C LEU A 31 5.72 -2.26 -1.10
N VAL A 32 4.78 -1.47 -0.58
CA VAL A 32 5.01 -0.05 -0.25
C VAL A 32 6.14 0.12 0.77
N PRO A 33 6.10 -0.51 1.97
CA PRO A 33 7.17 -0.34 2.95
C PRO A 33 8.52 -0.88 2.45
N VAL A 34 8.52 -1.98 1.70
CA VAL A 34 9.75 -2.55 1.11
C VAL A 34 10.35 -1.59 0.09
N ALA A 35 9.56 -1.08 -0.85
CA ALA A 35 10.02 -0.13 -1.85
C ALA A 35 10.50 1.19 -1.21
N ALA A 36 9.79 1.68 -0.20
CA ALA A 36 10.18 2.87 0.54
C ALA A 36 11.52 2.68 1.26
N ALA A 37 11.72 1.54 1.93
CA ALA A 37 12.98 1.22 2.60
C ALA A 37 14.14 1.15 1.60
N LEU A 38 13.95 0.51 0.44
CA LEU A 38 14.96 0.44 -0.62
C LEU A 38 15.32 1.82 -1.16
N MET A 39 14.33 2.67 -1.43
CA MET A 39 14.55 4.02 -1.96
C MET A 39 15.21 4.96 -0.94
N ILE A 40 14.81 4.87 0.34
CA ILE A 40 15.46 5.59 1.43
C ILE A 40 16.89 5.10 1.61
N GLY A 41 17.14 3.79 1.57
CA GLY A 41 18.47 3.20 1.62
C GLY A 41 19.37 3.66 0.47
N PHE A 42 18.84 3.64 -0.76
CA PHE A 42 19.55 4.13 -1.95
C PHE A 42 19.94 5.60 -1.83
N HIS A 43 19.01 6.47 -1.42
CA HIS A 43 19.32 7.89 -1.22
C HIS A 43 20.24 8.14 -0.02
N GLY A 44 20.14 7.32 1.04
CA GLY A 44 21.05 7.35 2.18
C GLY A 44 22.48 6.99 1.78
N TRP A 45 22.65 5.98 0.93
CA TRP A 45 23.95 5.60 0.38
C TRP A 45 24.52 6.67 -0.54
N MET A 46 23.71 7.19 -1.47
CA MET A 46 24.14 8.30 -2.34
C MET A 46 24.52 9.55 -1.54
N LYS A 47 23.82 9.82 -0.43
CA LYS A 47 24.15 10.91 0.50
C LYS A 47 25.47 10.66 1.21
N SER A 48 25.80 9.43 1.61
CA SER A 48 27.06 9.12 2.31
C SER A 48 28.30 9.27 1.43
N MET A 49 28.12 9.31 0.10
CA MET A 49 29.17 9.50 -0.89
C MET A 49 29.25 10.94 -1.41
N ALA A 50 28.39 11.85 -0.92
CA ALA A 50 28.31 13.23 -1.39
C ALA A 50 28.99 14.17 -0.40
N ASP A 51 29.84 15.07 -0.91
CA ASP A 51 30.49 16.13 -0.12
C ASP A 51 29.83 17.50 -0.29
N ASP A 52 29.06 17.71 -1.37
CA ASP A 52 28.35 18.97 -1.63
C ASP A 52 27.09 19.09 -0.74
N PRO A 53 26.99 20.14 0.11
CA PRO A 53 25.81 20.39 0.93
C PRO A 53 24.49 20.46 0.15
N ASN A 54 24.51 20.96 -1.09
CA ASN A 54 23.29 21.03 -1.92
C ASN A 54 22.81 19.64 -2.34
N ALA A 55 23.74 18.77 -2.76
CA ALA A 55 23.43 17.39 -3.09
C ALA A 55 22.87 16.63 -1.87
N ILE A 56 23.48 16.81 -0.69
CA ILE A 56 23.00 16.21 0.56
C ILE A 56 21.58 16.67 0.91
N SER A 57 21.30 17.97 0.79
CA SER A 57 19.98 18.56 1.06
C SER A 57 18.91 18.01 0.13
N ASP A 58 19.19 17.91 -1.17
CA ASP A 58 18.26 17.35 -2.15
C ASP A 58 17.95 15.87 -1.87
N ARG A 59 18.96 15.06 -1.48
CA ARG A 59 18.73 13.67 -1.07
C ARG A 59 17.87 13.57 0.19
N ASN A 60 18.10 14.41 1.21
CA ASN A 60 17.24 14.44 2.40
C ASN A 60 15.78 14.77 2.05
N LYS A 61 15.55 15.73 1.14
CA LYS A 61 14.21 16.08 0.66
C LYS A 61 13.55 14.89 -0.05
N LYS A 62 14.28 14.18 -0.90
CA LYS A 62 13.79 12.97 -1.59
C LYS A 62 13.44 11.86 -0.60
N MET A 63 14.29 11.58 0.39
CA MET A 63 14.02 10.59 1.43
C MET A 63 12.75 10.94 2.23
N LYS A 64 12.58 12.23 2.60
CA LYS A 64 11.36 12.71 3.26
C LYS A 64 10.13 12.50 2.40
N ASN A 65 10.19 12.84 1.11
CA ASN A 65 9.06 12.66 0.20
C ASN A 65 8.68 11.19 0.03
N VAL A 66 9.67 10.29 -0.06
CA VAL A 66 9.44 8.83 -0.11
C VAL A 66 8.74 8.36 1.17
N ALA A 67 9.22 8.78 2.35
CA ALA A 67 8.61 8.40 3.62
C ALA A 67 7.15 8.90 3.74
N ILE A 68 6.88 10.14 3.33
CA ILE A 68 5.51 10.70 3.33
C ILE A 68 4.62 9.95 2.35
N GLY A 69 5.09 9.69 1.13
CA GLY A 69 4.33 8.95 0.12
C GLY A 69 3.99 7.54 0.57
N ALA A 70 4.95 6.85 1.19
CA ALA A 70 4.74 5.52 1.76
C ALA A 70 3.71 5.53 2.89
N ALA A 71 3.79 6.48 3.81
CA ALA A 71 2.83 6.60 4.90
C ALA A 71 1.39 6.85 4.40
N ILE A 72 1.22 7.70 3.37
CA ILE A 72 -0.10 7.96 2.77
C ILE A 72 -0.65 6.70 2.10
N ALA A 73 0.19 5.99 1.32
CA ALA A 73 -0.22 4.76 0.66
C ALA A 73 -0.62 3.68 1.68
N GLU A 74 0.11 3.52 2.78
CA GLU A 74 -0.26 2.55 3.82
C GLU A 74 -1.52 2.90 4.59
N CYS A 75 -1.68 4.16 4.97
CA CYS A 75 -2.92 4.60 5.60
C CYS A 75 -4.12 4.38 4.68
N THR A 76 -3.97 4.66 3.38
CA THR A 76 -5.05 4.48 2.40
C THR A 76 -5.38 3.00 2.22
N SER A 77 -4.38 2.15 1.98
CA SER A 77 -4.57 0.71 1.79
C SER A 77 -5.13 0.04 3.05
N GLY A 78 -4.65 0.44 4.22
CA GLY A 78 -5.16 -0.04 5.51
C GLY A 78 -6.63 0.34 5.72
N LEU A 79 -7.01 1.60 5.46
CA LEU A 79 -8.40 2.05 5.56
C LEU A 79 -9.32 1.25 4.62
N VAL A 80 -8.95 1.09 3.35
CA VAL A 80 -9.76 0.30 2.40
C VAL A 80 -9.91 -1.14 2.88
N THR A 81 -8.84 -1.74 3.41
CA THR A 81 -8.88 -3.11 3.95
C THR A 81 -9.86 -3.22 5.12
N VAL A 82 -9.83 -2.27 6.05
CA VAL A 82 -10.77 -2.22 7.19
C VAL A 82 -12.21 -2.07 6.69
N PHE A 83 -12.46 -1.16 5.74
CA PHE A 83 -13.80 -0.96 5.18
C PHE A 83 -14.34 -2.22 4.50
N LEU A 84 -13.52 -2.90 3.70
CA LEU A 84 -13.91 -4.17 3.07
C LEU A 84 -14.19 -5.28 4.09
N GLY A 85 -13.55 -5.23 5.26
CA GLY A 85 -13.80 -6.15 6.36
C GLY A 85 -15.25 -6.12 6.88
N TYR A 86 -15.96 -5.00 6.77
CA TYR A 86 -17.37 -4.91 7.16
C TYR A 86 -18.35 -5.56 6.17
N PHE A 87 -17.89 -5.83 4.95
CA PHE A 87 -18.69 -6.47 3.88
C PHE A 87 -18.29 -7.94 3.65
N ALA A 88 -17.39 -8.47 4.48
CA ALA A 88 -16.87 -9.84 4.40
C ALA A 88 -17.72 -10.84 5.17
#